data_AF-A0A422QF62-F1
#
_entry.id   AF-A0A422QF62-F1
#
_cell.length_a   1.000
_cell.length_b   1.000
_cell.length_c   1.000
_cell.angle_alpha   90.00
_cell.angle_beta   90.00
_cell.angle_gamma   90.00
#
_symmetry.space_group_name_H-M   'P 1'
#
loop_
_entity.id
_entity.type
_entity.pdbx_description
1 polymer ?
#
loop_
_entity_poly.entity_id
_entity_poly.type
_entity_poly.pdbx_seq_one_letter_code
_entity_poly.pdbx_strand_id
1 'polypeptide(L)'
;MLASSVGAASLASAASIEVRVQGITSTKGTVRVAICDKATFLKDCPYAASAAARVGETVVTVDDLPPGTWAVLSFQDENDNGKLDRNALGIPKERYAFSRDARGRFGPPSFEDAAFVLRDEKAVSYIKLR
;
A
#
# COMPACT_ATOMS: atom_id res chain seq x y z
N MET A 1 -27.81 29.72 -34.88
CA MET A 1 -26.52 29.07 -34.60
C MET A 1 -26.58 28.54 -33.17
N LEU A 2 -26.84 27.25 -32.99
CA LEU A 2 -26.78 26.58 -31.68
C LEU A 2 -25.44 25.86 -31.63
N ALA A 3 -24.48 26.40 -30.88
CA ALA A 3 -23.21 25.74 -30.64
C ALA A 3 -23.40 24.74 -29.49
N SER A 4 -23.52 23.45 -29.81
CA SER A 4 -23.45 22.38 -28.82
C SER A 4 -21.98 22.15 -28.45
N SER A 5 -21.60 22.54 -27.24
CA SER A 5 -20.30 22.18 -26.66
C SER A 5 -20.33 20.71 -26.22
N VAL A 6 -19.57 19.86 -26.91
CA VAL A 6 -19.29 18.49 -26.45
C VAL A 6 -18.29 18.58 -25.30
N GLY A 7 -18.73 18.26 -24.09
CA GLY A 7 -17.84 18.09 -22.94
C GLY A 7 -17.01 16.83 -23.14
N ALA A 8 -15.69 16.97 -23.28
CA ALA A 8 -14.79 15.84 -23.24
C ALA A 8 -14.77 15.29 -21.81
N ALA A 9 -15.37 14.10 -21.60
CA ALA A 9 -15.12 13.32 -20.40
C ALA A 9 -13.66 12.86 -20.47
N SER A 10 -12.81 13.45 -19.63
CA SER A 10 -11.45 12.94 -19.44
C SER A 10 -11.60 11.53 -18.88
N LEU A 11 -11.21 10.53 -19.66
CA LEU A 11 -10.99 9.18 -19.14
C LEU A 11 -9.90 9.33 -18.08
N ALA A 12 -10.28 9.34 -16.80
CA ALA A 12 -9.32 9.14 -15.73
C ALA A 12 -8.75 7.74 -15.97
N SER A 13 -7.53 7.67 -16.46
CA SER A 13 -6.86 6.38 -16.53
C SER A 13 -6.55 5.99 -15.07
N ALA A 14 -6.80 4.73 -14.75
CA ALA A 14 -6.54 4.22 -13.43
C ALA A 14 -5.12 3.67 -13.45
N ALA A 15 -4.25 4.22 -12.59
CA ALA A 15 -2.87 3.80 -12.48
C ALA A 15 -2.79 2.42 -11.81
N SER A 16 -1.69 1.72 -12.04
CA SER A 16 -1.34 0.54 -11.26
C SER A 16 0.00 0.74 -10.57
N ILE A 17 0.16 0.14 -9.39
CA ILE A 17 1.41 0.18 -8.63
C ILE A 17 1.91 -1.24 -8.37
N GLU A 18 3.16 -1.49 -8.74
CA GLU A 18 3.90 -2.67 -8.32
C GLU A 18 4.61 -2.36 -6.99
N VAL A 19 4.17 -2.99 -5.91
CA VAL A 19 4.82 -2.89 -4.60
C VAL A 19 5.79 -4.05 -4.46
N ARG A 20 7.09 -3.74 -4.49
CA ARG A 20 8.18 -4.71 -4.33
C ARG A 20 8.57 -4.76 -2.85
N VAL A 21 8.03 -5.75 -2.15
CA VAL A 21 8.17 -5.92 -0.70
C VAL A 21 9.38 -6.80 -0.39
N GLN A 22 10.39 -6.19 0.21
CA GLN A 22 11.65 -6.81 0.58
C GLN A 22 11.69 -7.19 2.06
N GLY A 23 12.70 -7.96 2.45
CA GLY A 23 12.90 -8.36 3.85
C GLY A 23 12.06 -9.57 4.26
N ILE A 24 11.54 -10.31 3.27
CA ILE A 24 10.82 -11.56 3.50
C ILE A 24 11.81 -12.65 3.87
N THR A 25 11.69 -13.19 5.09
CA THR A 25 12.62 -14.20 5.63
C THR A 25 12.06 -15.62 5.63
N SER A 26 10.77 -15.78 5.35
CA SER A 26 10.06 -17.08 5.31
C SER A 26 9.09 -17.12 4.13
N THR A 27 8.76 -18.31 3.64
CA THR A 27 7.69 -18.50 2.63
C THR A 27 6.32 -18.71 3.27
N LYS A 28 6.16 -18.39 4.56
CA LYS A 28 4.91 -18.61 5.28
C LYS A 28 3.90 -17.52 4.96
N GLY A 29 2.67 -17.95 4.71
CA GLY A 29 1.53 -17.10 4.50
C GLY A 29 1.68 -16.12 3.34
N THR A 30 1.12 -14.93 3.52
CA THR A 30 0.96 -13.95 2.45
C THR A 30 1.53 -12.58 2.80
N VAL A 31 2.09 -11.91 1.81
CA VAL A 31 2.42 -10.49 1.93
C VAL A 31 1.19 -9.70 1.53
N ARG A 32 0.69 -8.88 2.45
CA ARG A 32 -0.46 -8.00 2.24
C ARG A 32 0.02 -6.58 2.00
N VAL A 33 -0.67 -5.89 1.10
CA VAL A 33 -0.44 -4.48 0.76
C VAL A 33 -1.78 -3.75 0.82
N ALA A 34 -1.78 -2.59 1.46
CA ALA A 34 -2.91 -1.66 1.48
C ALA A 34 -2.45 -0.27 1.03
N ILE A 35 -3.29 0.42 0.26
CA ILE A 35 -3.05 1.78 -0.24
C ILE A 35 -4.10 2.71 0.36
N CYS A 36 -3.65 3.72 1.08
CA CYS A 36 -4.51 4.59 1.88
C CYS A 36 -4.25 6.06 1.53
N ASP A 37 -5.32 6.86 1.51
CA ASP A 37 -5.21 8.31 1.52
C ASP A 37 -5.07 8.82 2.96
N LYS A 38 -5.01 10.15 3.13
CA LYS A 38 -4.90 10.77 4.45
C LYS A 38 -6.07 10.45 5.39
N ALA A 39 -7.28 10.29 4.86
CA ALA A 39 -8.48 10.07 5.67
C ALA A 39 -8.53 8.63 6.21
N THR A 40 -8.03 7.68 5.42
CA THR A 40 -8.08 6.23 5.64
C THR A 40 -6.80 5.63 6.21
N PHE A 41 -5.70 6.39 6.26
CA PHE A 41 -4.42 5.92 6.80
C PHE A 41 -4.55 5.31 8.20
N LEU A 42 -4.08 4.06 8.36
CA LEU A 42 -4.17 3.24 9.58
C LEU A 42 -5.60 2.83 10.00
N LYS A 43 -6.58 2.98 9.11
CA LYS A 43 -7.99 2.57 9.27
C LYS A 43 -8.36 1.63 8.12
N ASP A 44 -9.49 1.87 7.45
CA ASP A 44 -10.00 1.09 6.33
C ASP A 44 -9.50 1.67 5.01
N CYS A 45 -8.39 1.14 4.51
CA CYS A 45 -7.79 1.59 3.26
C CYS A 45 -8.61 1.08 2.05
N PRO A 46 -8.90 1.95 1.06
CA PRO A 46 -9.84 1.63 -0.02
C PRO A 46 -9.30 0.61 -1.03
N TYR A 47 -7.98 0.42 -1.11
CA TYR A 47 -7.36 -0.53 -2.03
C TYR A 47 -6.42 -1.47 -1.27
N ALA A 48 -6.48 -2.76 -1.61
CA ALA A 48 -5.61 -3.77 -1.05
C ALA A 48 -5.41 -4.93 -2.03
N ALA A 49 -4.25 -5.57 -1.94
CA ALA A 49 -3.93 -6.80 -2.64
C ALA A 49 -2.98 -7.65 -1.79
N SER A 50 -2.77 -8.90 -2.19
CA SER A 50 -1.82 -9.79 -1.54
C SER A 50 -1.17 -10.75 -2.53
N ALA A 51 -0.04 -11.31 -2.14
CA ALA A 51 0.62 -12.39 -2.85
C ALA A 51 1.24 -13.38 -1.86
N ALA A 52 1.42 -14.64 -2.28
CA ALA A 52 2.14 -15.64 -1.49
C ALA A 52 3.57 -15.17 -1.21
N ALA A 53 4.03 -15.33 0.04
CA ALA A 53 5.33 -14.88 0.47
C ALA A 53 6.47 -15.61 -0.26
N ARG A 54 7.39 -14.83 -0.83
CA ARG A 54 8.63 -15.29 -1.47
C ARG A 54 9.83 -14.69 -0.75
N VAL A 55 10.77 -15.54 -0.36
CA VAL A 55 12.01 -15.15 0.35
C VAL A 55 12.79 -14.12 -0.45
N GLY A 56 13.34 -13.12 0.23
CA GLY A 56 14.04 -11.99 -0.35
C GLY A 56 13.08 -10.88 -0.75
N GLU A 57 12.20 -11.16 -1.71
CA GLU A 57 11.27 -10.17 -2.27
C GLU A 57 9.96 -10.81 -2.76
N THR A 58 8.84 -10.18 -2.41
CA THR A 58 7.51 -10.49 -2.92
C THR A 58 6.97 -9.27 -3.68
N VAL A 59 6.41 -9.51 -4.86
CA VAL A 59 5.80 -8.46 -5.69
C VAL A 59 4.29 -8.54 -5.54
N VAL A 60 3.66 -7.42 -5.18
CA VAL A 60 2.20 -7.28 -5.08
C VAL A 60 1.76 -6.14 -6.00
N THR A 61 0.85 -6.42 -6.92
CA THR A 61 0.28 -5.39 -7.82
C THR A 61 -1.06 -4.93 -7.26
N VAL A 62 -1.27 -3.62 -7.23
CA VAL A 62 -2.56 -3.00 -6.94
C VAL A 62 -2.96 -2.18 -8.15
N ASP A 63 -4.09 -2.53 -8.75
CA ASP A 63 -4.62 -1.91 -9.95
C ASP A 63 -5.73 -0.89 -9.61
N ASP A 64 -6.19 -0.19 -10.63
CA ASP A 64 -7.34 0.72 -10.59
C ASP A 64 -7.22 1.87 -9.57
N LEU A 65 -6.00 2.40 -9.37
CA LEU A 65 -5.74 3.51 -8.47
C LEU A 65 -5.89 4.86 -9.19
N PRO A 66 -6.78 5.76 -8.73
CA PRO A 66 -6.83 7.12 -9.25
C PRO A 66 -5.53 7.89 -8.96
N PRO A 67 -5.12 8.82 -9.84
CA PRO A 67 -4.07 9.77 -9.53
C PRO A 67 -4.36 10.50 -8.21
N GLY A 68 -3.37 10.62 -7.34
CA GLY A 68 -3.58 11.15 -6.00
C GLY A 68 -2.37 11.01 -5.08
N THR A 69 -2.56 11.37 -3.81
CA THR A 69 -1.53 11.23 -2.78
C THR A 69 -1.88 10.04 -1.90
N TRP A 70 -0.99 9.06 -1.87
CA TRP A 70 -1.23 7.76 -1.26
C TRP A 70 -0.08 7.37 -0.34
N ALA A 71 -0.36 6.51 0.63
CA ALA A 71 0.64 5.80 1.41
C ALA A 71 0.40 4.29 1.27
N VAL A 72 1.49 3.53 1.21
CA VAL A 72 1.45 2.06 1.20
C VAL A 72 1.75 1.54 2.60
N LEU A 73 0.96 0.57 3.03
CA LEU A 73 1.20 -0.22 4.24
C LEU A 73 1.37 -1.67 3.80
N SER A 74 2.36 -2.36 4.34
CA SER A 74 2.56 -3.78 4.07
C SER A 74 2.95 -4.55 5.31
N PHE A 75 2.51 -5.79 5.38
CA PHE A 75 2.95 -6.76 6.38
C PHE A 75 2.94 -8.17 5.81
N GLN A 76 3.72 -9.06 6.41
CA GLN A 76 3.64 -10.49 6.16
C GLN A 76 2.70 -11.12 7.18
N ASP A 77 1.55 -11.59 6.71
CA ASP A 77 0.58 -12.37 7.47
C ASP A 77 1.05 -13.82 7.49
N GLU A 78 1.83 -14.20 8.50
CA GLU A 78 2.48 -15.52 8.52
C GLU A 78 1.50 -16.66 8.85
N ASN A 79 0.31 -16.33 9.38
CA ASN A 79 -0.72 -17.30 9.77
C ASN A 79 -2.01 -17.23 8.94
N ASP A 80 -2.02 -16.38 7.91
CA ASP A 80 -3.12 -16.18 6.95
C ASP A 80 -4.48 -15.83 7.60
N ASN A 81 -4.46 -15.05 8.67
CA ASN A 81 -5.69 -14.63 9.36
C ASN A 81 -6.29 -13.31 8.82
N GLY A 82 -5.63 -12.69 7.85
CA GLY A 82 -6.05 -11.48 7.15
C GLY A 82 -5.73 -10.17 7.87
N LYS A 83 -5.07 -10.19 9.03
CA LYS A 83 -4.82 -9.00 9.87
C LYS A 83 -3.37 -8.95 10.35
N LEU A 84 -2.87 -7.73 10.58
CA LEU A 84 -1.59 -7.55 11.26
C LEU A 84 -1.75 -7.89 12.74
N ASP A 85 -1.18 -9.02 13.15
CA ASP A 85 -1.31 -9.47 14.53
C ASP A 85 -0.57 -8.56 15.52
N ARG A 86 -1.19 -8.31 16.67
CA ARG A 86 -0.66 -7.43 17.72
C ARG A 86 -0.67 -8.13 19.08
N ASN A 87 0.24 -7.73 19.97
CA ASN A 87 0.19 -8.14 21.37
C ASN A 87 -0.80 -7.28 22.18
N ALA A 88 -0.95 -7.55 23.48
CA ALA A 88 -1.88 -6.82 24.35
C ALA A 88 -1.54 -5.31 24.49
N LEU A 89 -0.32 -4.89 24.16
CA LEU A 89 0.11 -3.49 24.12
C LEU A 89 -0.08 -2.84 22.73
N GLY A 90 -0.66 -3.55 21.77
CA GLY A 90 -0.87 -3.08 20.41
C GLY A 90 0.37 -3.12 19.51
N ILE A 91 1.47 -3.73 19.96
CA ILE A 91 2.70 -3.83 19.18
C ILE A 91 2.56 -4.96 18.14
N PRO A 92 2.86 -4.71 16.85
CA PRO A 92 2.86 -5.75 15.82
C PRO A 92 3.77 -6.92 16.17
N LYS A 93 3.26 -8.13 15.98
CA LYS A 93 4.01 -9.39 16.13
C LYS A 93 4.67 -9.84 14.83
N GLU A 94 4.13 -9.38 13.71
CA GLU A 94 4.62 -9.68 12.37
C GLU A 94 5.39 -8.48 11.82
N ARG A 95 6.28 -8.75 10.86
CA ARG A 95 7.03 -7.68 10.20
C ARG A 95 6.12 -6.84 9.34
N TYR A 96 6.29 -5.53 9.41
CA TYR A 96 5.50 -4.56 8.66
C TYR A 96 6.39 -3.43 8.13
N ALA A 97 5.84 -2.64 7.23
CA ALA A 97 6.49 -1.45 6.70
C ALA A 97 5.49 -0.47 6.11
N PHE A 98 5.97 0.75 5.92
CA PHE A 98 5.27 1.84 5.25
C PHE A 98 6.08 2.29 4.03
N SER A 99 5.43 2.88 3.02
CA SER A 99 6.12 3.57 1.93
C SER A 99 7.08 4.63 2.45
N ARG A 100 8.10 4.96 1.63
CA ARG A 100 9.16 5.92 1.94
C ARG A 100 9.98 5.58 3.19
N ASP A 101 9.99 4.30 3.60
CA ASP A 101 10.63 3.85 4.84
C ASP A 101 10.18 4.67 6.06
N ALA A 102 8.93 5.13 6.07
CA ALA A 102 8.39 5.98 7.13
C ALA A 102 8.34 5.25 8.47
N ARG A 103 8.76 5.93 9.55
CA ARG A 103 8.84 5.38 10.91
C ARG A 103 8.41 6.40 11.95
N GLY A 104 7.50 6.00 12.83
CA GLY A 104 7.21 6.75 14.05
C GLY A 104 8.16 6.37 15.18
N ARG A 105 8.46 7.32 16.07
CA ARG A 105 9.28 7.08 17.27
C ARG A 105 8.46 6.49 18.42
N PHE A 106 7.18 6.87 18.51
CA PHE A 106 6.25 6.46 19.56
C PHE A 106 4.91 6.02 18.96
N GLY A 107 4.95 5.08 18.02
CA GLY A 107 3.78 4.61 17.29
C GLY A 107 4.02 4.52 15.77
N PRO A 108 2.95 4.41 14.96
CA PRO A 108 3.07 4.47 13.52
C PRO A 108 3.54 5.87 13.05
N PRO A 109 4.12 5.99 11.84
CA PRO A 109 4.49 7.28 11.25
C PRO A 109 3.26 8.17 10.99
N SER A 110 3.50 9.45 10.67
CA SER A 110 2.45 10.28 10.09
C SER A 110 2.12 9.84 8.66
N PHE A 111 0.95 10.23 8.15
CA PHE A 111 0.62 10.01 6.74
C PHE A 111 1.64 10.73 5.85
N GLU A 112 2.01 11.96 6.20
CA GLU A 112 2.94 12.80 5.46
C GLU A 112 4.33 12.17 5.32
N ASP A 113 4.78 11.40 6.31
CA ASP A 113 6.06 10.68 6.24
C ASP A 113 6.01 9.52 5.24
N ALA A 114 4.84 8.88 5.10
CA ALA A 114 4.63 7.73 4.23
C ALA A 114 4.13 8.11 2.83
N ALA A 115 3.55 9.31 2.67
CA ALA A 115 2.83 9.71 1.48
C ALA A 115 3.74 9.95 0.26
N PHE A 116 3.27 9.52 -0.91
CA PHE A 116 3.85 9.80 -2.22
C PHE A 116 2.72 10.15 -3.22
N VAL A 117 3.09 10.82 -4.32
CA VAL A 117 2.15 11.17 -5.38
C VAL A 117 2.16 10.07 -6.44
N LEU A 118 0.99 9.49 -6.70
CA LEU A 118 0.73 8.62 -7.83
C LEU A 118 0.15 9.46 -8.98
N ARG A 119 0.77 9.37 -10.15
CA ARG A 119 0.28 9.97 -11.38
C ARG A 119 -0.44 8.91 -12.22
N ASP A 120 -0.95 9.33 -13.37
CA ASP A 120 -1.73 8.50 -14.28
C ASP A 120 -0.84 7.54 -15.13
N GLU A 121 0.04 6.80 -14.46
CA GLU A 121 1.04 5.91 -15.05
C GLU A 121 1.34 4.71 -14.14
N LYS A 122 2.00 3.69 -14.70
CA LYS A 122 2.50 2.57 -13.89
C LYS A 122 3.60 3.04 -12.95
N ALA A 123 3.44 2.78 -11.67
CA ALA A 123 4.44 3.10 -10.64
C ALA A 123 5.05 1.84 -10.03
N VAL A 124 6.27 1.97 -9.49
CA VAL A 124 6.92 0.92 -8.70
C VAL A 124 7.31 1.52 -7.35
N SER A 125 6.93 0.85 -6.25
CA SER A 125 7.29 1.24 -4.89
C SER A 125 8.08 0.13 -4.21
N TYR A 126 9.27 0.46 -3.73
CA TYR A 126 10.11 -0.46 -2.95
C TYR A 126 9.86 -0.24 -1.46
N ILE A 127 9.55 -1.31 -0.73
CA ILE A 127 9.26 -1.27 0.70
C ILE A 127 9.96 -2.45 1.37
N LYS A 128 10.54 -2.25 2.55
CA LYS A 128 11.24 -3.31 3.28
C LYS A 128 10.59 -3.58 4.63
N LEU A 129 10.06 -4.80 4.81
CA LEU A 129 9.54 -5.27 6.09
C LEU A 129 10.66 -5.31 7.14
N ARG A 130 10.34 -4.90 8.37
CA ARG A 130 11.29 -4.89 9.49
C ARG A 130 10.69 -5.53 10.73
#